data_AF-A0A4P1JSN0-F1
#
_entry.id   AF-A0A4P1JSN0-F1
#
_cell.length_a   1.000
_cell.length_b   1.000
_cell.length_c   1.000
_cell.angle_alpha   90.00
_cell.angle_beta   90.00
_cell.angle_gamma   90.00
#
_symmetry.space_group_name_H-M   'P 1'
#
loop_
_entity.id
_entity.type
_entity.pdbx_description
1 polymer ?
#
loop_
_entity_poly.entity_id
_entity_poly.type
_entity_poly.pdbx_seq_one_letter_code
_entity_poly.pdbx_strand_id
1 'polypeptide(L)'
;MANKHYRPDTEFWIHAWLSGAHPIGTLADKARWILSENGRFTGVDHPTVKPEAVMDKVLATINAARICDPFMGSGSTGVAAVKRGLIFTGIELDGKHFDTACRRIEQAVRAAEGVSI
;
A
#
# COMPACT_ATOMS: atom_id res chain seq x y z
N MET A 1 -19.75 -4.94 2.62
CA MET A 1 -21.23 -5.03 2.54
C MET A 1 -21.61 -5.24 1.08
N ALA A 2 -22.33 -6.31 0.74
CA ALA A 2 -22.97 -6.43 -0.56
C ALA A 2 -24.42 -5.94 -0.41
N ASN A 3 -24.87 -5.01 -1.25
CA ASN A 3 -26.31 -4.89 -1.46
C ASN A 3 -26.71 -6.13 -2.28
N LYS A 4 -27.90 -6.71 -2.06
CA LYS A 4 -28.33 -7.99 -2.67
C LYS A 4 -28.30 -8.04 -4.22
N HIS A 5 -27.88 -6.97 -4.88
CA HIS A 5 -27.98 -6.77 -6.31
C HIS A 5 -26.62 -6.73 -7.00
N TYR A 6 -25.54 -6.30 -6.34
CA TYR A 6 -24.22 -6.13 -6.96
C TYR A 6 -23.08 -6.63 -6.08
N ARG A 7 -22.06 -7.18 -6.74
CA ARG A 7 -20.83 -7.59 -6.08
C ARG A 7 -20.00 -6.33 -5.73
N PRO A 8 -19.53 -6.17 -4.48
CA PRO A 8 -18.62 -5.10 -4.11
C PRO A 8 -17.18 -5.48 -4.47
N ASP A 9 -16.89 -5.61 -5.77
CA ASP A 9 -15.58 -6.04 -6.30
C ASP A 9 -14.69 -4.88 -6.78
N THR A 10 -15.18 -3.64 -6.67
CA THR A 10 -14.46 -2.43 -7.06
C THR A 10 -14.29 -1.52 -5.86
N GLU A 11 -13.07 -1.03 -5.67
CA GLU A 11 -12.75 0.02 -4.71
C GLU A 11 -12.14 1.22 -5.44
N PHE A 12 -12.43 2.42 -4.95
CA PHE A 12 -11.90 3.65 -5.52
C PHE A 12 -10.76 4.19 -4.66
N TRP A 13 -9.77 4.79 -5.32
CA TRP A 13 -8.81 5.68 -4.68
C TRP A 13 -8.77 7.00 -5.43
N ILE A 14 -8.34 8.06 -4.75
CA ILE A 14 -8.30 9.41 -5.28
C ILE A 14 -6.86 9.92 -5.23
N HIS A 15 -6.39 10.49 -6.33
CA HIS A 15 -5.15 11.26 -6.35
C HIS A 15 -5.49 12.75 -6.37
N ALA A 16 -4.89 13.50 -5.46
CA ALA A 16 -4.93 14.95 -5.41
C ALA A 16 -3.51 15.47 -5.26
N TRP A 17 -3.26 16.66 -5.83
CA TRP A 17 -1.92 17.23 -5.92
C TRP A 17 -1.92 18.64 -5.35
N LEU A 18 -0.80 19.02 -4.75
CA LEU A 18 -0.52 20.44 -4.47
C LEU A 18 -0.39 21.21 -5.78
N SER A 19 -0.60 22.53 -5.72
CA SER A 19 -0.48 23.38 -6.90
C SER A 19 0.88 23.19 -7.59
N GLY A 20 0.88 22.97 -8.91
CA GLY A 20 2.07 22.69 -9.72
C GLY A 20 2.55 21.24 -9.73
N ALA A 21 2.08 20.39 -8.81
CA ALA A 21 2.41 18.96 -8.81
C ALA A 21 1.49 18.17 -9.75
N HIS A 22 1.99 17.05 -10.27
CA HIS A 22 1.30 16.18 -11.21
C HIS A 22 1.89 14.76 -11.17
N PRO A 23 1.15 13.73 -11.63
CA PRO A 23 1.65 12.36 -11.63
C PRO A 23 2.86 12.20 -12.55
N ILE A 24 3.89 11.53 -12.04
CA ILE A 24 5.08 11.14 -12.79
C ILE A 24 4.94 9.71 -13.35
N GLY A 25 5.97 9.23 -14.05
CA GLY A 25 6.01 7.89 -14.63
C GLY A 25 5.48 7.79 -16.07
N THR A 26 5.46 6.56 -16.57
CA THR A 26 5.03 6.21 -17.92
C THR A 26 3.51 6.30 -18.08
N LEU A 27 3.01 6.17 -19.32
CA LEU A 27 1.57 6.04 -19.56
C LEU A 27 0.97 4.78 -18.91
N ALA A 28 1.75 3.70 -18.82
CA ALA A 28 1.33 2.49 -18.13
C ALA A 28 1.18 2.73 -16.62
N ASP A 29 2.11 3.45 -16.00
CA ASP A 29 2.04 3.85 -14.59
C ASP A 29 0.81 4.71 -14.31
N LYS A 30 0.40 5.53 -15.28
CA LYS A 30 -0.79 6.40 -15.19
C LYS A 30 -2.13 5.70 -15.46
N ALA A 31 -2.15 4.38 -15.70
CA ALA A 31 -3.41 3.64 -15.78
C ALA A 31 -4.23 3.82 -14.49
N ARG A 32 -5.52 4.17 -14.63
CA ARG A 32 -6.41 4.54 -13.53
C ARG A 32 -7.08 3.36 -12.82
N TRP A 33 -6.66 2.15 -13.13
CA TRP A 33 -7.20 0.92 -12.59
C TRP A 33 -6.11 -0.14 -12.50
N ILE A 34 -6.33 -1.11 -11.62
CA ILE A 34 -5.55 -2.33 -11.50
C ILE A 34 -6.50 -3.44 -11.06
N LEU A 35 -6.28 -4.65 -11.56
CA LEU A 35 -6.94 -5.86 -11.06
C LEU A 35 -5.98 -6.56 -10.12
N SER A 36 -6.45 -6.88 -8.92
CA SER A 36 -5.65 -7.57 -7.90
C SER A 36 -6.56 -8.52 -7.10
N GLU A 37 -5.98 -9.62 -6.62
CA GLU A 37 -6.67 -10.50 -5.69
C GLU A 37 -6.96 -9.75 -4.38
N ASN A 38 -8.03 -10.15 -3.69
CA ASN A 38 -8.38 -9.51 -2.43
C ASN A 38 -7.30 -9.79 -1.37
N GLY A 39 -6.86 -8.74 -0.66
CA GLY A 39 -5.81 -8.86 0.35
C GLY A 39 -6.18 -9.77 1.53
N ARG A 40 -7.45 -10.10 1.72
CA ARG A 40 -7.90 -11.09 2.71
C ARG A 40 -7.33 -12.49 2.46
N PHE A 41 -6.94 -12.81 1.23
CA PHE A 41 -6.39 -14.13 0.88
C PHE A 41 -4.87 -14.21 1.05
N THR A 42 -4.21 -13.15 1.53
CA THR A 42 -2.74 -13.15 1.70
C THR A 42 -2.27 -13.78 3.02
N GLY A 43 -3.19 -14.31 3.84
CA GLY A 43 -2.86 -14.91 5.15
C GLY A 43 -2.44 -13.90 6.23
N VAL A 44 -2.59 -12.59 5.96
CA VAL A 44 -2.31 -11.53 6.94
C VAL A 44 -3.51 -11.37 7.85
N ASP A 45 -3.29 -11.48 9.16
CA ASP A 45 -4.34 -11.38 10.18
C ASP A 45 -4.80 -9.92 10.39
N HIS A 46 -5.56 -9.41 9.42
CA HIS A 46 -6.16 -8.08 9.46
C HIS A 46 -7.43 -8.05 8.59
N PRO A 47 -8.52 -7.39 9.03
CA PRO A 47 -9.82 -7.47 8.34
C PRO A 47 -9.85 -6.82 6.95
N THR A 48 -9.03 -5.78 6.72
CA THR A 48 -9.08 -4.93 5.52
C THR A 48 -7.72 -4.76 4.84
N VAL A 49 -6.95 -5.84 4.72
CA VAL A 49 -5.64 -5.83 4.05
C VAL A 49 -5.77 -5.33 2.61
N LYS A 50 -5.02 -4.29 2.26
CA LYS A 50 -4.85 -3.88 0.86
C LYS A 50 -3.75 -4.72 0.20
N PRO A 51 -3.98 -5.23 -1.03
CA PRO A 51 -2.95 -5.97 -1.76
C PRO A 51 -1.73 -5.07 -2.01
N GLU A 52 -0.53 -5.64 -1.86
CA GLU A 52 0.71 -4.89 -2.06
C GLU A 52 0.84 -4.36 -3.50
N ALA A 53 0.34 -5.10 -4.49
CA ALA A 53 0.33 -4.65 -5.89
C ALA A 53 -0.52 -3.38 -6.11
N VAL A 54 -1.61 -3.22 -5.34
CA VAL A 54 -2.44 -2.01 -5.40
C VAL A 54 -1.66 -0.83 -4.81
N MET A 55 -1.01 -1.01 -3.66
CA MET A 55 -0.21 0.05 -3.05
C MET A 55 1.00 0.41 -3.92
N ASP A 56 1.66 -0.58 -4.51
CA ASP A 56 2.75 -0.40 -5.45
C ASP A 56 2.31 0.43 -6.67
N LYS A 57 1.13 0.14 -7.22
CA LYS A 57 0.52 0.91 -8.32
C LYS A 57 0.25 2.37 -7.93
N VAL A 58 -0.30 2.61 -6.74
CA VAL A 58 -0.56 3.97 -6.24
C VAL A 58 0.75 4.76 -6.16
N LEU A 59 1.79 4.16 -5.57
CA LEU A 59 3.09 4.80 -5.39
C LEU A 59 3.85 5.03 -6.72
N ALA A 60 3.55 4.29 -7.79
CA ALA A 60 4.24 4.39 -9.09
C ALA A 60 4.18 5.79 -9.74
N THR A 61 3.19 6.59 -9.39
CA THR A 61 2.97 7.92 -9.99
C THR A 61 3.29 9.08 -9.05
N ILE A 62 3.74 8.80 -7.82
CA ILE A 62 3.99 9.81 -6.80
C ILE A 62 5.43 10.32 -6.91
N ASN A 63 5.58 11.65 -6.99
CA ASN A 63 6.87 12.32 -6.94
C ASN A 63 7.20 12.75 -5.50
N ALA A 64 7.49 11.79 -4.63
CA ALA A 64 7.87 12.05 -3.23
C ALA A 64 8.89 11.02 -2.75
N ALA A 65 9.86 11.47 -1.95
CA ALA A 65 10.82 10.58 -1.28
C ALA A 65 10.29 10.00 0.04
N ARG A 66 9.23 10.60 0.60
CA ARG A 66 8.67 10.26 1.91
C ARG A 66 7.16 10.02 1.77
N ILE A 67 6.70 8.89 2.30
CA ILE A 67 5.30 8.46 2.29
C ILE A 67 4.79 8.43 3.73
N CYS A 68 3.61 9.00 3.95
CA CYS A 68 2.92 8.95 5.23
C CYS A 68 1.57 8.23 5.05
N ASP A 69 1.31 7.24 5.90
CA ASP A 69 0.01 6.56 5.97
C ASP A 69 -0.54 6.68 7.40
N PRO A 70 -1.56 7.53 7.63
CA PRO A 70 -2.12 7.75 8.96
C PRO A 70 -2.99 6.60 9.47
N PHE A 71 -3.31 5.61 8.63
CA PHE A 71 -4.15 4.45 8.95
C PHE A 71 -3.54 3.19 8.34
N MET A 72 -2.29 2.90 8.69
CA MET A 72 -1.48 1.93 7.94
C MET A 72 -2.01 0.49 8.03
N GLY A 73 -2.87 0.17 9.01
CA GLY A 73 -3.44 -1.16 9.20
C GLY A 73 -2.33 -2.20 9.31
N SER A 74 -2.37 -3.21 8.44
CA SER A 74 -1.34 -4.24 8.36
C SER A 74 -0.04 -3.82 7.66
N GLY A 75 0.12 -2.56 7.24
CA GLY A 75 1.38 -2.01 6.74
C GLY A 75 1.67 -2.23 5.25
N SER A 76 0.67 -2.58 4.43
CA SER A 76 0.90 -2.82 2.99
C SER A 76 1.49 -1.61 2.25
N THR A 77 1.11 -0.38 2.63
CA THR A 77 1.71 0.86 2.10
C THR A 77 3.20 0.94 2.42
N GLY A 78 3.58 0.59 3.65
CA GLY A 78 4.97 0.61 4.09
C GLY A 78 5.83 -0.43 3.38
N VAL A 79 5.31 -1.65 3.19
CA VAL A 79 6.01 -2.69 2.42
C VAL A 79 6.27 -2.23 0.98
N ALA A 80 5.26 -1.67 0.31
CA ALA A 80 5.40 -1.15 -1.05
C ALA A 80 6.39 0.03 -1.11
N ALA A 81 6.35 0.94 -0.12
CA ALA A 81 7.27 2.07 -0.04
C ALA A 81 8.74 1.60 0.11
N VAL A 82 9.00 0.66 1.01
CA VAL A 82 10.35 0.10 1.23
C VAL A 82 10.89 -0.59 -0.03
N LYS A 83 10.07 -1.41 -0.70
CA LYS A 83 10.45 -2.07 -1.95
C LYS A 83 10.81 -1.08 -3.07
N ARG A 84 10.28 0.14 -3.02
CA ARG A 84 10.57 1.24 -3.95
C ARG A 84 11.73 2.13 -3.51
N GLY A 85 12.38 1.84 -2.38
CA GLY A 85 13.43 2.67 -1.80
C GLY A 85 12.93 4.01 -1.23
N LEU A 86 11.65 4.08 -0.85
CA LEU A 86 11.03 5.27 -0.26
C LEU A 86 11.08 5.22 1.27
N ILE A 87 11.13 6.39 1.91
CA ILE A 87 11.04 6.51 3.36
C ILE A 87 9.56 6.47 3.77
N PHE A 88 9.21 5.58 4.70
CA PHE A 88 7.83 5.40 5.15
C PHE A 88 7.63 5.88 6.59
N THR A 89 6.46 6.46 6.87
CA THR A 89 5.97 6.77 8.22
C THR A 89 4.51 6.33 8.31
N GLY A 90 4.24 5.34 9.16
CA GLY A 90 2.89 4.80 9.36
C GLY A 90 2.38 5.05 10.77
N ILE A 91 1.07 5.26 10.89
CA ILE A 91 0.36 5.41 12.16
C ILE A 91 -0.74 4.34 12.20
N GLU A 92 -0.82 3.59 13.31
CA GLU A 92 -1.88 2.62 13.57
C GLU A 92 -2.25 2.69 15.05
N LEU A 93 -3.55 2.62 15.34
CA LEU A 93 -4.09 2.77 16.67
C LEU A 93 -4.13 1.44 17.43
N ASP A 94 -4.46 0.34 16.73
CA ASP A 94 -4.52 -0.99 17.34
C ASP A 94 -3.12 -1.60 17.42
N GLY A 95 -2.67 -1.92 18.65
CA GLY A 95 -1.34 -2.46 18.89
C GLY A 95 -1.05 -3.78 18.15
N LYS A 96 -2.04 -4.65 17.96
CA LYS A 96 -1.85 -5.93 17.26
C LYS A 96 -1.64 -5.72 15.76
N HIS A 97 -2.40 -4.79 15.19
CA HIS A 97 -2.24 -4.39 13.78
C HIS A 97 -0.93 -3.65 13.57
N PHE A 98 -0.55 -2.77 14.50
CA PHE A 98 0.75 -2.10 14.51
C PHE A 98 1.91 -3.11 14.52
N ASP A 99 1.89 -4.10 15.43
CA ASP A 99 2.91 -5.15 15.49
C ASP A 99 2.99 -5.97 14.19
N THR A 100 1.84 -6.23 13.56
CA THR A 100 1.75 -6.92 12.27
C THR A 100 2.39 -6.10 11.16
N ALA A 101 2.11 -4.79 11.12
CA ALA A 101 2.74 -3.88 10.16
C ALA A 101 4.26 -3.81 10.36
N CYS A 102 4.74 -3.66 11.61
CA CYS A 102 6.16 -3.63 11.93
C CYS A 102 6.88 -4.87 11.42
N ARG A 103 6.39 -6.08 11.75
CA ARG A 103 7.01 -7.33 11.29
C ARG A 103 7.10 -7.40 9.76
N ARG A 104 6.03 -7.03 9.04
CA ARG A 104 6.01 -7.05 7.57
C ARG A 104 6.97 -6.04 6.96
N ILE A 105 7.03 -4.83 7.52
CA ILE A 105 7.92 -3.77 7.04
C ILE A 105 9.38 -4.13 7.33
N GLU A 106 9.69 -4.65 8.52
CA GLU A 106 11.04 -5.13 8.88
C GLU A 106 11.53 -6.23 7.92
N GLN A 107 10.66 -7.19 7.58
CA GLN A 107 10.98 -8.22 6.59
C GLN A 107 11.29 -7.61 5.22
N ALA A 108 10.51 -6.60 4.79
CA ALA A 108 10.75 -5.91 3.53
C ALA A 108 12.09 -5.13 3.54
N VAL A 109 12.44 -4.49 4.67
CA VAL A 109 13.72 -3.78 4.83
C VAL A 109 14.89 -4.76 4.74
N ARG A 110 14.85 -5.86 5.51
CA ARG A 110 15.90 -6.89 5.48
C ARG A 110 16.10 -7.47 4.08
N ALA A 111 15.01 -7.73 3.37
CA ALA A 111 15.05 -8.22 1.99
C ALA A 111 15.68 -7.20 1.03
N ALA A 112 15.39 -5.90 1.20
CA ALA A 112 15.98 -4.83 0.41
C ALA A 112 17.48 -4.62 0.70
N GLU A 113 17.91 -4.85 1.95
CA GLU A 113 19.30 -4.73 2.39
C GLU A 113 20.16 -5.97 2.07
N GLY A 114 19.56 -7.05 1.54
CA GLY A 114 20.27 -8.29 1.21
C GLY A 114 20.74 -9.08 2.43
N VAL A 115 20.13 -8.84 3.61
CA VAL A 115 20.46 -9.56 4.85
C VAL A 115 19.65 -10.87 4.88
N SER A 116 20.27 -11.96 4.43
CA SER A 116 19.74 -13.33 4.51
C SER A 116 20.00 -13.94 5.90
N ILE A 117 19.08 -14.78 6.38
CA ILE A 117 19.21 -15.60 7.60
C ILE A 117 20.13 -16.80 7.34
#